data_AF-G2G4I0-F1
#
_entry.id   AF-G2G4I0-F1
#
_cell.length_a   1.000
_cell.length_b   1.000
_cell.length_c   1.000
_cell.angle_alpha   90.00
_cell.angle_beta   90.00
_cell.angle_gamma   90.00
#
_symmetry.space_group_name_H-M   'P 1'
#
loop_
_entity.id
_entity.type
_entity.pdbx_description
1 polymer ?
#
loop_
_entity_poly.entity_id
_entity_poly.type
_entity_poly.pdbx_seq_one_letter_code
_entity_poly.pdbx_strand_id
1 'polypeptide(L)' 'METCPDIFELSDGNFAVIGTEATADLEPLLPADAARGADERIVVITRDTLVRAKRDLPDA' A
#
# COMPACT_ATOMS: atom_id res chain seq x y z
N MET A 1 -18.02 -9.50 11.73
CA MET A 1 -17.93 -8.16 11.13
C MET A 1 -16.58 -8.17 10.45
N GLU A 2 -16.57 -8.53 9.17
CA GLU A 2 -15.32 -8.63 8.42
C GLU A 2 -14.78 -7.20 8.31
N THR A 3 -13.70 -6.89 9.02
CA THR A 3 -12.98 -5.64 8.83
C THR A 3 -12.57 -5.63 7.36
N CYS A 4 -13.07 -4.66 6.58
CA CYS A 4 -12.63 -4.47 5.21
C CYS A 4 -11.10 -4.63 5.16
N PRO A 5 -10.57 -5.47 4.27
CA PRO A 5 -9.15 -5.77 4.28
C PRO A 5 -8.35 -4.47 4.05
N ASP A 6 -7.20 -4.36 4.70
CA ASP A 6 -6.31 -3.21 4.55
C ASP A 6 -5.72 -3.12 3.11
N ILE A 7 -5.84 -4.19 2.32
CA ILE A 7 -5.48 -4.24 0.90
C ILE A 7 -6.57 -5.00 0.14
N PHE A 8 -7.07 -4.46 -0.98
CA PHE A 8 -8.05 -5.15 -1.84
C PHE A 8 -7.92 -4.76 -3.30
N GLU A 9 -8.28 -5.70 -4.18
CA GLU A 9 -8.35 -5.49 -5.63
C GLU A 9 -9.57 -4.65 -6.00
N LEU A 10 -9.36 -3.67 -6.89
CA LEU A 10 -10.38 -2.83 -7.49
C LEU A 10 -10.90 -3.48 -8.77
N SER A 11 -12.07 -3.04 -9.25
CA SER A 11 -12.70 -3.61 -10.45
C SER A 11 -11.89 -3.45 -11.74
N ASP A 12 -10.87 -2.59 -11.73
CA ASP A 12 -9.97 -2.33 -12.84
C ASP A 12 -8.64 -3.11 -12.74
N GLY A 13 -8.49 -3.97 -11.74
CA GLY A 13 -7.30 -4.77 -11.48
C GLY A 13 -6.21 -4.04 -10.69
N ASN A 14 -6.43 -2.79 -10.28
CA ASN A 14 -5.52 -2.08 -9.37
C ASN A 14 -5.78 -2.49 -7.92
N PHE A 15 -4.86 -2.14 -7.01
CA PHE A 15 -5.02 -2.40 -5.58
C PHE A 15 -5.19 -1.11 -4.80
N ALA A 16 -6.18 -1.08 -3.93
CA ALA A 16 -6.28 -0.08 -2.88
C ALA A 16 -5.52 -0.57 -1.65
N VAL A 17 -4.73 0.31 -1.04
CA VAL A 17 -3.97 0.07 0.18
C VAL A 17 -4.36 1.11 1.23
N ILE A 18 -4.82 0.66 2.38
CA ILE A 18 -5.15 1.51 3.53
C ILE A 18 -3.98 1.45 4.51
N GLY A 19 -3.37 2.60 4.75
CA GLY A 19 -2.20 2.72 5.62
C GLY A 19 -2.06 4.12 6.21
N THR A 20 -0.98 4.33 6.97
CA THR A 20 -0.63 5.64 7.52
C THR A 20 0.13 6.45 6.48
N GLU A 21 -0.38 7.63 6.12
CA GLU A 21 0.33 8.58 5.26
C GLU A 21 1.64 9.04 5.92
N ALA A 22 2.74 9.01 5.17
CA ALA A 22 4.09 9.29 5.69
C ALA A 22 4.99 9.95 4.64
N THR A 23 4.42 10.66 3.66
CA THR A 23 5.20 11.25 2.54
C THR A 23 6.25 12.21 3.04
N ALA A 24 5.90 13.14 3.92
CA ALA A 24 6.84 14.16 4.41
C ALA A 24 8.09 13.56 5.09
N ASP A 25 7.93 12.44 5.79
CA ASP A 25 8.99 11.80 6.54
C ASP A 25 9.86 10.87 5.68
N LEU A 26 9.25 10.23 4.67
CA LEU A 26 9.90 9.20 3.86
C LEU A 26 10.39 9.69 2.50
N GLU A 27 9.83 10.76 1.95
CA GLU A 27 10.24 11.33 0.66
C GLU A 27 11.73 11.73 0.64
N PRO A 28 12.31 12.34 1.70
CA PRO A 28 13.75 12.61 1.76
C PRO A 28 14.64 11.35 1.86
N LEU A 29 14.04 10.20 2.17
CA LEU A 29 14.73 8.91 2.37
C LEU A 29 14.61 7.98 1.14
N LEU A 30 13.96 8.45 0.07
CA LEU A 30 13.82 7.66 -1.14
C LEU A 30 15.21 7.33 -1.74
N PRO A 31 15.38 6.11 -2.27
CA PRO A 31 16.55 5.76 -3.08
C PRO A 31 16.79 6.76 -4.22
N ALA A 32 18.04 6.89 -4.65
CA ALA A 32 18.41 7.87 -5.69
C ALA A 32 17.73 7.62 -7.05
N ASP A 33 17.24 6.41 -7.29
CA ASP A 33 16.51 5.97 -8.48
C ASP A 33 14.98 5.94 -8.27
N ALA A 34 14.50 6.39 -7.11
CA ALA A 34 13.08 6.46 -6.79
C ALA A 34 12.63 7.92 -6.65
N ALA A 35 11.46 8.21 -7.21
CA ALA A 35 10.78 9.49 -7.05
C ALA A 35 9.28 9.25 -6.95
N ARG A 36 8.62 10.19 -6.26
CA ARG A 36 7.17 10.22 -6.13
C ARG A 36 6.58 11.22 -7.13
N GLY A 37 5.57 10.81 -7.88
CA GLY A 37 4.78 11.69 -8.74
C GLY A 37 3.95 12.69 -7.94
N ALA A 38 3.53 13.81 -8.55
CA ALA A 38 2.79 14.87 -7.84
C ALA A 38 1.53 14.35 -7.10
N ASP A 39 0.83 13.41 -7.71
CA ASP A 39 -0.43 12.84 -7.22
C ASP A 39 -0.25 11.57 -6.38
N GLU A 40 0.99 11.11 -6.18
CA GLU A 40 1.28 9.93 -5.37
C GLU A 40 1.50 10.31 -3.91
N ARG A 41 1.29 9.36 -2.99
CA ARG A 41 1.59 9.51 -1.55
C ARG A 41 2.29 8.26 -1.06
N ILE A 42 3.24 8.42 -0.15
CA ILE A 42 3.88 7.30 0.53
C ILE A 42 3.00 6.92 1.72
N VAL A 43 2.53 5.68 1.74
CA VAL A 43 1.76 5.10 2.84
C VAL A 43 2.50 3.95 3.47
N VAL A 44 2.43 3.85 4.79
CA VAL A 44 3.02 2.78 5.59
C VAL A 44 1.94 1.81 6.01
N ILE A 45 2.20 0.52 5.82
CA ILE A 45 1.37 -0.58 6.26
C ILE A 45 2.18 -1.57 7.09
N THR A 46 1.49 -2.33 7.93
CA THR A 46 2.17 -3.35 8.74
C THR A 46 2.54 -4.57 7.90
N ARG A 47 3.52 -5.35 8.38
CA ARG A 47 3.79 -6.67 7.79
C ARG A 47 2.58 -7.61 7.90
N ASP A 48 1.82 -7.54 8.99
CA ASP A 48 0.63 -8.37 9.20
C ASP A 48 -0.43 -8.09 8.13
N THR A 49 -0.67 -6.81 7.82
CA THR A 49 -1.51 -6.36 6.70
C THR A 49 -1.09 -7.02 5.39
N LEU A 50 0.19 -6.95 5.02
CA LEU A 50 0.71 -7.59 3.79
C LEU A 50 0.54 -9.11 3.79
N VAL A 51 0.81 -9.78 4.92
CA VAL A 51 0.69 -11.24 5.02
C VAL A 51 -0.77 -11.69 4.92
N ARG A 52 -1.71 -10.93 5.49
CA ARG A 52 -3.15 -11.22 5.36
C ARG A 52 -3.62 -11.04 3.93
N ALA A 53 -3.22 -9.94 3.29
CA ALA A 53 -3.57 -9.64 1.90
C ALA A 53 -3.15 -10.75 0.93
N LYS A 54 -2.07 -11.48 1.22
CA LYS A 54 -1.67 -12.65 0.41
C LYS A 54 -2.78 -13.68 0.26
N ARG A 55 -3.69 -13.86 1.24
CA ARG A 55 -4.81 -14.80 1.11
C ARG A 55 -5.88 -14.34 0.11
N ASP A 56 -5.96 -13.03 -0.10
CA ASP A 56 -6.98 -12.39 -0.93
C ASP A 56 -6.47 -12.11 -2.35
N LEU A 57 -5.15 -12.25 -2.59
CA LEU A 57 -4.51 -12.12 -3.89
C LEU A 57 -4.51 -13.48 -4.63
N PRO A 58 -5.03 -13.57 -5.87
CA PRO A 58 -4.94 -14.79 -6.66
C PRO A 58 -3.48 -15.13 -7.01
N ASP A 59 -3.10 -16.41 -6.85
CA ASP A 59 -1.76 -17.00 -6.96
C ASP A 59 -0.71 -16.60 -5.88
N ALA A 60 -1.10 -16.80 -4.62
CA ALA A 60 -0.21 -16.89 -3.45
C ALA A 60 0.62 -18.18 -3.35
#